data_AF-A0A7J2NNN1-F1
#
_entry.id   AF-A0A7J2NNN1-F1
#
_cell.length_a   1.000
_cell.length_b   1.000
_cell.length_c   1.000
_cell.angle_alpha   90.00
_cell.angle_beta   90.00
_cell.angle_gamma   90.00
#
_symmetry.space_group_name_H-M   'P 1'
#
loop_
_entity.id
_entity.type
_entity.pdbx_description
1 polymer ?
#
loop_
_entity_poly.entity_id
_entity_poly.type
_entity_poly.pdbx_seq_one_letter_code
_entity_poly.pdbx_strand_id
1 'polypeptide(L)' 'MKTIKGWRRMNKDGGYLNENTGQTLIICKKQFGQTYHVSLFVGKKIDDVYGKCVSPEFATASKAQVYAINVMEKNPNGIT' A
#
# COMPACT_ATOMS: atom_id res chain seq x y z
N MET A 1 -9.32 12.61 -8.14
CA MET A 1 -8.36 11.68 -7.49
C MET A 1 -7.60 10.97 -8.59
N LYS A 2 -6.26 10.84 -8.50
CA LYS A 2 -5.44 10.20 -9.54
C LYS A 2 -5.79 8.71 -9.63
N THR A 3 -6.22 8.26 -10.81
CA THR A 3 -6.37 6.83 -11.14
C THR A 3 -4.97 6.26 -11.35
N ILE A 4 -4.55 5.31 -10.53
CA ILE A 4 -3.23 4.69 -10.66
C ILE A 4 -3.38 3.46 -11.54
N LYS A 5 -2.61 3.40 -12.62
CA LYS A 5 -2.75 2.36 -13.64
C LYS A 5 -2.43 0.98 -13.04
N GLY A 6 -3.39 0.06 -13.10
CA GLY A 6 -3.27 -1.30 -12.57
C GLY A 6 -3.55 -1.45 -11.07
N TRP A 7 -3.73 -0.34 -10.33
CA TRP A 7 -4.02 -0.35 -8.90
C TRP A 7 -5.37 0.30 -8.62
N ARG A 8 -6.28 -0.50 -8.06
CA ARG A 8 -7.62 -0.08 -7.66
C ARG A 8 -7.64 0.25 -6.18
N ARG A 9 -8.09 1.45 -5.82
CA ARG A 9 -8.30 1.80 -4.42
C ARG A 9 -9.41 0.94 -3.83
N MET A 10 -9.13 0.22 -2.74
CA MET A 10 -10.12 -0.59 -2.02
C MET A 10 -10.85 0.23 -0.96
N ASN A 11 -10.12 1.00 -0.14
CA ASN A 11 -10.69 1.72 1.00
C ASN A 11 -10.29 3.21 1.02
N LYS A 12 -11.13 4.03 1.66
CA LYS A 12 -10.81 5.44 1.91
C LYS A 12 -9.57 5.59 2.81
N ASP A 13 -9.31 4.63 3.68
CA ASP A 13 -8.12 4.58 4.55
C ASP A 13 -6.78 4.31 3.83
N GLY A 14 -6.79 4.07 2.51
CA GLY A 14 -5.54 3.94 1.74
C GLY A 14 -5.08 2.51 1.50
N GLY A 15 -6.02 1.58 1.37
CA GLY A 15 -5.78 0.26 0.77
C GLY A 15 -5.93 0.30 -0.75
N TYR A 16 -5.03 -0.36 -1.47
CA TYR A 16 -5.01 -0.48 -2.93
C TYR A 16 -4.79 -1.93 -3.34
N LEU A 17 -5.53 -2.43 -4.32
CA LEU A 17 -5.40 -3.76 -4.91
C LEU A 17 -4.84 -3.64 -6.31
N ASN A 18 -3.79 -4.37 -6.62
CA ASN A 18 -3.37 -4.59 -7.99
C ASN A 18 -4.24 -5.70 -8.60
N GLU A 19 -5.03 -5.37 -9.61
CA GLU A 19 -5.93 -6.35 -10.25
C GLU A 19 -5.17 -7.38 -11.11
N ASN A 20 -3.95 -7.05 -11.56
CA ASN A 20 -3.14 -7.94 -12.39
C ASN A 20 -2.42 -9.01 -11.56
N THR A 21 -1.87 -8.64 -10.40
CA THR A 21 -1.11 -9.57 -9.54
C THR A 21 -1.85 -10.04 -8.30
N GLY A 22 -3.00 -9.43 -7.98
CA GLY A 22 -3.71 -9.68 -6.73
C GLY A 22 -2.98 -9.19 -5.48
N GLN A 23 -1.97 -8.32 -5.64
CA GLN A 23 -1.23 -7.74 -4.53
C GLN A 23 -2.00 -6.59 -3.89
N THR A 24 -1.98 -6.50 -2.56
CA THR A 24 -2.65 -5.43 -1.83
C THR A 24 -1.63 -4.56 -1.12
N LEU A 25 -1.77 -3.25 -1.21
CA LEU A 25 -0.88 -2.27 -0.64
C LEU A 25 -1.69 -1.39 0.32
N ILE A 26 -1.35 -1.46 1.60
CA ILE A 26 -2.12 -0.86 2.69
C ILE A 26 -1.24 0.12 3.45
N ILE A 27 -1.78 1.30 3.70
CA ILE A 27 -1.15 2.27 4.58
C ILE A 27 -1.55 1.93 6.01
N CYS A 28 -0.62 1.42 6.80
CA CYS A 28 -0.84 1.06 8.19
C CYS A 28 -0.26 2.14 9.13
N LYS A 29 -1.02 2.49 10.16
CA LYS A 29 -0.53 3.29 11.28
C LYS A 29 0.06 2.34 12.32
N LYS A 30 1.28 2.62 12.79
CA LYS A 30 1.89 1.85 13.87
C LYS A 30 1.11 2.09 15.16
N GLN A 31 0.62 1.03 15.81
CA GLN A 31 -0.31 1.16 16.95
C GLN A 31 0.29 1.92 18.15
N PHE A 32 1.63 1.88 18.30
CA PHE A 32 2.38 2.55 19.36
C PHE A 32 3.28 3.69 18.84
N GLY A 33 3.23 3.99 17.54
CA GLY A 33 4.00 5.08 16.93
C GLY A 33 3.06 6.11 16.29
N GLN A 34 3.43 7.39 16.32
CA GLN A 34 2.76 8.38 15.45
C GLN A 34 3.20 8.25 13.99
N THR A 35 3.77 7.10 13.61
CA THR A 35 4.32 6.82 12.30
C THR A 35 3.39 5.93 11.48
N TYR A 36 3.43 6.18 10.17
CA TYR A 36 2.70 5.49 9.12
C TYR A 36 3.69 4.75 8.26
N HIS A 37 3.33 3.56 7.79
CA HIS A 37 4.14 2.78 6.87
C HIS A 37 3.23 2.15 5.82
N VAL A 38 3.84 1.65 4.76
CA VAL A 38 3.16 1.02 3.64
C VAL A 38 3.54 -0.45 3.63
N SER A 39 2.52 -1.28 3.79
CA SER A 39 2.65 -2.74 3.81
C SER A 39 2.10 -3.32 2.52
N LEU A 40 2.90 -4.17 1.87
CA LEU A 40 2.53 -4.94 0.70
C LEU A 40 2.18 -6.36 1.12
N PHE A 41 0.98 -6.80 0.75
CA PHE A 41 0.48 -8.15 0.92
C PHE A 41 0.46 -8.82 -0.45
N VAL A 42 1.11 -9.97 -0.56
CA VAL A 42 1.16 -10.73 -1.82
C VAL A 42 0.16 -11.87 -1.72
N GLY A 43 -1.04 -11.66 -2.30
CA GLY A 43 -2.11 -12.66 -2.32
C GLY A 43 -3.50 -12.07 -2.08
N LYS A 44 -4.55 -12.81 -2.50
CA LYS A 44 -5.96 -12.42 -2.33
C LYS A 44 -6.43 -12.36 -0.87
N LYS A 45 -5.63 -12.84 0.08
CA LYS A 45 -6.00 -12.93 1.49
C LYS A 45 -5.13 -11.98 2.30
N ILE A 46 -5.78 -11.02 2.97
CA ILE A 46 -5.23 -10.20 4.06
C ILE A 46 -5.02 -11.06 5.33
N ASP A 47 -5.15 -12.39 5.23
CA ASP A 47 -5.01 -13.37 6.30
C ASP A 47 -3.55 -13.84 6.48
N ASP A 48 -2.68 -13.55 5.50
CA ASP A 48 -1.25 -13.83 5.63
C ASP A 48 -0.63 -12.78 6.56
N VAL A 49 -0.32 -13.24 7.78
CA VAL A 49 -0.03 -12.47 9.00
C VAL A 49 1.13 -11.46 8.85
N TYR A 50 1.88 -11.48 7.76
CA TYR A 50 3.02 -10.59 7.54
C TYR A 50 2.99 -9.96 6.15
N GLY A 51 2.18 -8.90 6.00
CA GLY A 51 2.42 -7.93 4.93
C GLY A 51 3.86 -7.41 5.02
N LYS A 52 4.61 -7.46 3.92
CA LYS A 52 5.98 -6.97 3.85
C LYS A 52 5.96 -5.45 3.91
N CYS A 53 6.60 -4.87 4.92
CA CYS A 53 6.81 -3.43 4.94
C CYS A 53 7.73 -3.04 3.77
N VAL A 54 7.21 -2.26 2.83
CA VAL A 54 7.93 -1.83 1.61
C VAL A 54 8.32 -0.35 1.66
N SER A 55 8.04 0.32 2.77
CA SER A 55 8.37 1.73 2.97
C SER A 55 9.11 1.98 4.27
N PRO A 56 9.85 3.11 4.36
CA PRO A 56 10.26 3.65 5.65
C PRO A 56 9.05 4.12 6.48
N GLU A 57 9.32 4.46 7.74
CA GLU A 57 8.33 5.07 8.63
C GLU A 57 8.15 6.56 8.30
N PHE A 58 6.90 6.98 8.13
CA PHE A 58 6.51 8.35 7.83
C PHE A 58 5.79 9.00 9.00
N ALA A 59 6.06 10.28 9.28
CA ALA A 59 5.37 11.00 10.35
C ALA A 59 3.88 11.29 10.06
N THR A 60 3.42 11.20 8.80
CA THR A 60 2.04 11.52 8.42
C THR A 60 1.48 10.55 7.37
N ALA A 61 0.17 10.33 7.42
CA ALA A 61 -0.56 9.52 6.44
C ALA A 61 -0.37 10.04 5.01
N SER A 62 -0.34 11.37 4.81
CA SER A 62 -0.15 11.98 3.50
C SER A 62 1.21 11.63 2.89
N LYS A 63 2.28 11.58 3.67
CA LYS A 63 3.61 11.16 3.17
C LYS A 63 3.63 9.68 2.79
N ALA A 64 3.05 8.82 3.63
CA ALA A 64 2.90 7.40 3.32
C ALA A 64 2.04 7.18 2.06
N GLN A 65 0.99 7.98 1.88
CA GLN A 65 0.14 7.92 0.69
C GLN A 65 0.86 8.36 -0.57
N VAL A 66 1.65 9.43 -0.52
CA VAL A 66 2.47 9.86 -1.67
C VAL A 66 3.49 8.79 -2.04
N TYR A 67 4.13 8.15 -1.06
CA TYR A 67 5.04 7.04 -1.31
C TYR A 67 4.32 5.85 -1.95
N ALA A 68 3.17 5.45 -1.40
CA ALA A 68 2.33 4.39 -1.95
C ALA A 68 1.96 4.68 -3.41
N ILE A 69 1.52 5.91 -3.72
CA ILE A 69 1.20 6.35 -5.08
C ILE A 69 2.42 6.19 -5.99
N ASN A 70 3.58 6.70 -5.58
CA ASN A 70 4.81 6.63 -6.38
C ASN A 70 5.26 5.18 -6.64
N VAL A 71 5.17 4.32 -5.63
CA VAL A 71 5.48 2.89 -5.78
C VAL A 71 4.53 2.23 -6.78
N MET A 72 3.24 2.50 -6.69
CA MET A 72 2.24 1.96 -7.60
C MET A 72 2.40 2.50 -9.03
N GLU A 73 2.74 3.79 -9.20
CA GLU A 73 3.04 4.40 -10.50
C GLU A 73 4.29 3.78 -11.16
N LYS A 74 5.31 3.44 -10.37
CA LYS A 74 6.51 2.73 -10.85
C LYS A 74 6.25 1.26 -11.15
N ASN A 75 5.28 0.64 -10.47
CA ASN A 75 5.00 -0.79 -10.53
C ASN A 75 3.53 -1.06 -10.92
N PRO A 76 3.08 -0.68 -12.13
CA PRO A 76 1.68 -0.81 -12.53
C PRO A 76 1.20 -2.27 -12.56
N ASN A 77 2.11 -3.22 -12.75
CA ASN A 77 1.83 -4.66 -12.78
C ASN A 77 2.21 -5.36 -11.47
N GLY A 78 2.21 -4.65 -10.34
CA GLY A 78 2.61 -5.21 -9.06
C GLY A 78 4.10 -5.07 -8.77
N ILE A 79 4.45 -5.22 -7.50
CA ILE A 79 5.82 -5.13 -6.98
C ILE A 79 6.40 -6.54 -6.96
N THR A 80 7.45 -6.79 -7.75
CA THR A 80 8.17 -8.08 -7.74
C THR A 80 9.08 -8.19 -6.52
#